data_AF-E9I598-F1
#
_entry.id   AF-E9I598-F1
#
_cell.length_a   1.000
_cell.length_b   1.000
_cell.length_c   1.000
_cell.angle_alpha   90.00
_cell.angle_beta   90.00
_cell.angle_gamma   90.00
#
_symmetry.space_group_name_H-M   'P 1'
#
loop_
_entity.id
_entity.type
_entity.pdbx_description
1 polymer ?
#
loop_
_entity_poly.entity_id
_entity_poly.type
_entity_poly.pdbx_seq_one_letter_code
_entity_poly.pdbx_strand_id
1 'polypeptide(L)' 'MLSFDRHKVLGKGVYGTVYEGVWGEVKVAAKRILLRDAASNEQEEKALKMLDHTNVIKLFHLKNNQDL' A
#
# COMPACT_ATOMS: atom_id res chain seq x y z
N MET A 1 -6.43 -8.02 -9.91
CA MET A 1 -5.79 -6.73 -10.26
C MET A 1 -6.15 -5.69 -9.19
N LEU A 2 -5.23 -4.83 -8.78
CA LEU A 2 -5.50 -3.77 -7.79
C LEU A 2 -6.24 -2.61 -8.45
N SER A 3 -7.40 -2.24 -7.91
CA SER A 3 -8.09 -0.97 -8.17
C SER A 3 -8.21 -0.19 -6.85
N PHE A 4 -8.14 1.14 -6.90
CA PHE A 4 -8.31 2.01 -5.73
C PHE A 4 -8.89 3.36 -6.16
N ASP A 5 -9.58 4.03 -5.24
CA ASP A 5 -10.22 5.32 -5.51
C ASP A 5 -9.47 6.47 -4.83
N ARG A 6 -8.97 7.41 -5.63
CA ARG A 6 -8.20 8.58 -5.18
C ARG A 6 -9.02 9.56 -4.34
N HIS A 7 -10.35 9.51 -4.43
CA HIS A 7 -11.23 10.38 -3.65
C HIS A 7 -11.62 9.73 -2.30
N LYS A 8 -11.37 8.43 -2.13
CA LYS A 8 -11.68 7.69 -0.90
C LYS A 8 -10.45 7.49 -0.05
N VAL A 9 -10.01 8.57 0.59
CA VAL A 9 -8.90 8.56 1.53
C VAL A 9 -9.33 7.91 2.85
N LEU A 10 -8.66 6.84 3.24
CA LEU A 10 -8.82 6.20 4.55
C LEU A 10 -7.89 6.80 5.61
N GLY A 11 -6.75 7.35 5.18
CA GLY A 11 -5.79 8.01 6.07
C GLY A 11 -4.69 8.73 5.31
N LYS A 12 -4.16 9.80 5.89
CA LYS A 12 -3.06 10.59 5.31
C LYS A 12 -2.03 10.89 6.39
N GLY A 13 -0.77 10.64 6.09
CA GLY A 13 0.35 10.92 6.98
C GLY A 13 1.56 11.43 6.20
N VAL A 14 2.66 11.66 6.92
CA VAL A 14 3.92 12.14 6.34
C VAL A 14 4.47 11.14 5.30
N TYR A 15 4.32 9.84 5.57
CA TYR A 15 4.88 8.76 4.76
C TYR A 15 3.92 8.23 3.68
N GLY A 16 2.88 8.99 3.32
CA GLY A 16 1.98 8.63 2.23
C GLY A 16 0.49 8.77 2.54
N THR A 17 -0.32 8.35 1.59
CA THR A 17 -1.79 8.36 1.69
C THR A 17 -2.34 6.96 1.45
N VAL A 18 -3.29 6.57 2.27
CA VAL A 18 -3.99 5.28 2.19
C VAL A 18 -5.37 5.51 1.59
N TYR A 19 -5.67 4.78 0.53
CA TYR A 19 -6.93 4.83 -0.19
C TYR A 19 -7.71 3.54 -0.02
N GLU A 20 -9.03 3.61 -0.16
CA GLU A 20 -9.87 2.42 -0.30
C GLU A 20 -9.58 1.75 -1.65
N GLY A 21 -9.43 0.43 -1.65
CA GLY A 21 -9.21 -0.34 -2.86
C GLY A 21 -9.81 -1.74 -2.82
N VAL A 22 -9.67 -2.43 -3.95
CA VAL A 22 -10.12 -3.81 -4.18
C VAL A 22 -9.00 -4.59 -4.87
N TRP A 23 -8.68 -5.77 -4.33
CA TRP A 23 -7.78 -6.75 -4.91
C TRP A 23 -8.55 -8.03 -5.22
N GLY A 24 -8.97 -8.20 -6.47
CA GLY A 24 -9.89 -9.29 -6.84
C GLY A 24 -11.28 -9.01 -6.27
N GLU A 25 -11.72 -9.82 -5.31
CA GLU A 25 -12.97 -9.63 -4.57
C GLU A 25 -12.74 -9.10 -3.14
N VAL A 26 -11.47 -8.94 -2.73
CA VAL A 26 -11.11 -8.54 -1.37
C VAL A 26 -11.00 -7.02 -1.28
N LYS A 27 -11.75 -6.41 -0.36
CA LYS A 27 -11.57 -4.99 0.00
C LYS A 27 -10.24 -4.80 0.73
N VAL A 28 -9.44 -3.84 0.29
CA VAL A 28 -8.07 -3.62 0.77
C VAL A 28 -7.81 -2.13 1.04
N ALA A 29 -6.72 -1.86 1.76
CA ALA A 29 -6.14 -0.54 1.90
C ALA A 29 -4.95 -0.40 0.92
N ALA A 30 -4.98 0.61 0.05
CA ALA A 30 -3.91 0.89 -0.89
C ALA A 30 -3.07 2.08 -0.39
N LYS A 31 -1.93 1.80 0.27
CA LYS A 31 -0.98 2.83 0.69
C LYS A 31 -0.11 3.24 -0.49
N ARG A 32 -0.11 4.53 -0.82
CA ARG A 32 0.76 5.12 -1.84
C ARG A 32 1.81 6.01 -1.20
N ILE A 33 3.03 5.85 -1.67
CA ILE A 33 4.18 6.68 -1.34
C ILE A 33 4.74 7.29 -2.61
N LEU A 34 5.41 8.43 -2.49
CA LEU A 34 6.08 9.02 -3.65
C LEU A 34 7.32 8.19 -3.98
N LEU A 35 7.59 7.94 -5.27
CA LEU A 35 8.74 7.13 -5.69
C LEU A 35 10.07 7.72 -5.23
N ARG A 36 10.19 9.05 -5.15
CA ARG A 36 11.38 9.72 -4.61
C ARG A 36 11.66 9.39 -3.13
N ASP A 37 10.63 8.99 -2.40
CA ASP A 37 10.71 8.63 -0.98
C ASP A 37 10.75 7.11 -0.78
N ALA A 38 10.71 6.30 -1.86
CA ALA A 38 10.60 4.84 -1.77
C ALA A 38 11.78 4.19 -1.02
N ALA A 39 13.00 4.73 -1.17
CA ALA A 39 14.18 4.25 -0.46
C ALA A 39 14.02 4.31 1.07
N SER A 40 13.32 5.34 1.58
CA SER A 40 13.04 5.47 3.01
C SER A 40 12.07 4.40 3.54
N ASN A 41 11.40 3.68 2.63
CA ASN A 41 10.35 2.73 2.95
C ASN A 41 10.73 1.25 2.71
N GLU A 42 11.98 0.99 2.30
CA GLU A 42 12.45 -0.38 2.06
C GLU A 42 12.33 -1.29 3.28
N GLN A 43 12.50 -0.76 4.49
CA GLN A 43 12.38 -1.55 5.72
C GLN A 43 10.95 -2.01 5.97
N GLU A 44 9.96 -1.13 5.74
CA GLU A 44 8.54 -1.47 5.85
C GLU A 44 8.18 -2.55 4.82
N GLU A 45 8.63 -2.39 3.58
CA GLU A 45 8.41 -3.37 2.52
C GLU A 45 9.03 -4.73 2.86
N LYS A 46 10.28 -4.77 3.34
CA LYS A 46 10.98 -6.01 3.74
C LYS A 46 10.25 -6.69 4.89
N ALA A 47 9.87 -5.95 5.93
CA ALA A 47 9.14 -6.50 7.07
C ALA A 47 7.79 -7.09 6.63
N LEU A 48 7.01 -6.37 5.84
CA LEU A 48 5.70 -6.83 5.36
C LEU A 48 5.78 -8.04 4.42
N LYS A 49 6.89 -8.23 3.69
CA LYS A 49 7.12 -9.44 2.88
C LYS A 49 7.48 -10.65 3.73
N MET A 50 8.11 -10.45 4.88
CA MET A 50 8.59 -11.54 5.74
C MET A 50 7.55 -11.97 6.79
N LEU A 51 6.66 -11.08 7.21
CA LEU A 51 5.67 -11.34 8.24
C LEU A 51 4.43 -12.02 7.65
N ASP A 52 4.24 -13.30 7.95
CA ASP A 52 3.00 -14.05 7.65
C ASP A 52 2.43 -14.61 8.95
N HIS A 53 1.52 -13.85 9.57
CA HIS A 53 0.90 -14.20 10.85
C HIS A 53 -0.52 -13.63 10.94
N THR A 54 -1.45 -14.37 11.56
CA THR A 54 -2.88 -14.01 11.62
C THR A 54 -3.17 -12.62 12.22
N ASN A 55 -2.33 -12.15 13.14
CA ASN A 55 -2.49 -10.85 13.82
C ASN A 55 -1.65 -9.72 13.21
N VAL A 56 -1.04 -9.95 12.04
CA VAL A 56 -0.26 -8.95 11.31
C VAL A 56 -0.92 -8.70 9.97
N ILE A 57 -0.90 -7.45 9.52
CA ILE A 57 -1.45 -7.08 8.21
C ILE A 57 -0.73 -7.82 7.08
N LYS A 58 -1.48 -8.28 6.07
CA LYS A 58 -0.92 -9.02 4.94
C LYS A 58 -0.68 -8.12 3.74
N LEU A 59 0.51 -8.21 3.16
CA LEU A 59 0.84 -7.55 1.90
C LEU A 59 0.36 -8.39 0.71
N PHE A 60 -0.69 -7.95 0.03
CA PHE A 60 -1.25 -8.66 -1.13
C PHE A 60 -0.51 -8.35 -2.44
N HIS A 61 -0.10 -7.10 -2.62
CA HIS A 61 0.49 -6.63 -3.87
C HIS A 61 1.36 -5.39 -3.62
N LEU A 62 2.47 -5.31 -4.34
CA LEU A 62 3.36 -4.16 -4.37
C LEU A 62 3.77 -3.89 -5.82
N LYS A 63 3.66 -2.64 -6.25
CA LYS A 63 4.10 -2.19 -7.56
C LYS A 63 4.55 -0.74 -7.50
N ASN A 64 5.55 -0.42 -8.29
CA ASN A 64 5.88 0.96 -8.63
C ASN A 64 5.06 1.37 -9.85
N ASN A 65 4.55 2.59 -9.85
CA ASN A 65 3.90 3.18 -11.02
C ASN A 65 4.33 4.64 -11.18
N GLN A 66 4.50 5.05 -12.43
CA GLN A 66 4.49 6.45 -12.80
C GLN A 66 3.04 6.78 -13.09
N ASP A 67 2.32 7.21 -12.06
CA ASP A 67 1.01 7.83 -12.30
C ASP A 67 1.29 9.16 -12.98
N LEU A 68 1.12 9.17 -14.30
CA LEU A 68 1.03 10.37 -15.12
C LEU A 68 -0.16 11.23 -14.65
#